data_AF-A0A2R6HUT4-F1
#
_entry.id   AF-A0A2R6HUT4-F1
#
_cell.length_a   1.000
_cell.length_b   1.000
_cell.length_c   1.000
_cell.angle_alpha   90.00
_cell.angle_beta   90.00
_cell.angle_gamma   90.00
#
_symmetry.space_group_name_H-M   'P 1'
#
loop_
_entity.id
_entity.type
_entity.pdbx_description
1 polymer ?
#
loop_
_entity_poly.entity_id
_entity_poly.type
_entity_poly.pdbx_seq_one_letter_code
_entity_poly.pdbx_strand_id
1 'polypeptide(L)'
;DAMCHVVEHADAAVNTYNLGTRTTTSVTTIADIVSDEMGLDPAYEFTGGDRGWVGDVPRMRLSVEKLSALGWEPDGSSDDAVRRATGELLE
;
A
#
# COMPACT_ATOMS: atom_id res chain seq x y z
N ASP A 1 4.25 -1.99 13.44
CA ASP A 1 3.34 -1.94 14.60
C ASP A 1 2.17 -2.94 14.45
N ALA A 2 1.44 -2.98 13.32
CA ALA A 2 0.29 -3.88 13.10
C ALA A 2 0.51 -5.35 13.50
N MET A 3 1.67 -5.92 13.11
CA MET A 3 2.01 -7.29 13.46
C MET A 3 2.15 -7.49 14.98
N CYS A 4 2.80 -6.54 15.68
CA CYS A 4 2.94 -6.59 17.13
C CYS A 4 1.57 -6.46 17.81
N HIS A 5 0.72 -5.56 17.32
CA HIS A 5 -0.66 -5.43 17.80
C HIS A 5 -1.43 -6.74 17.72
N VAL A 6 -1.33 -7.46 16.58
CA VAL A 6 -1.96 -8.79 16.42
C VAL A 6 -1.41 -9.80 17.43
N VAL A 7 -0.09 -9.83 17.63
CA VAL A 7 0.55 -10.75 18.58
C VAL A 7 0.10 -10.48 20.02
N GLU A 8 -0.12 -9.22 20.38
CA GLU A 8 -0.51 -8.80 21.73
C GLU A 8 -2.02 -9.00 22.02
N HIS A 9 -2.88 -8.96 21.00
CA HIS A 9 -4.33 -8.86 21.17
C HIS A 9 -5.12 -10.05 20.59
N ALA A 10 -4.46 -11.06 20.01
CA ALA A 10 -5.14 -12.21 19.42
C ALA A 10 -4.74 -13.54 20.06
N ASP A 11 -5.72 -14.30 20.53
CA ASP A 11 -5.49 -15.47 21.41
C ASP A 11 -5.67 -16.85 20.73
N ALA A 12 -5.88 -16.89 19.42
CA ALA A 12 -6.03 -18.16 18.72
C ALA A 12 -4.68 -18.90 18.58
N ALA A 13 -4.72 -20.24 18.53
CA ALA A 13 -3.53 -21.05 18.28
C ALA A 13 -2.85 -20.73 16.94
N VAL A 14 -3.62 -20.26 15.96
CA VAL A 14 -3.14 -19.72 14.68
C VAL A 14 -3.90 -18.44 14.36
N ASN A 15 -3.16 -17.36 14.09
CA ASN A 15 -3.67 -16.02 13.86
C ASN A 15 -3.40 -15.56 12.42
N THR A 16 -4.36 -15.77 11.50
CA THR A 16 -4.26 -15.26 10.12
C THR A 16 -4.95 -13.92 9.98
N TYR A 17 -4.20 -12.87 9.63
CA TYR A 17 -4.70 -11.50 9.47
C TYR A 17 -4.10 -10.87 8.20
N ASN A 18 -4.91 -10.10 7.49
CA ASN A 18 -4.42 -9.23 6.44
C ASN A 18 -3.89 -7.93 7.07
N LEU A 19 -2.67 -7.55 6.71
CA LEU A 19 -2.08 -6.27 7.11
C LEU A 19 -2.06 -5.35 5.89
N GLY A 20 -2.57 -4.13 6.04
CA GLY A 20 -2.64 -3.17 4.93
C GLY A 20 -3.35 -1.89 5.34
N THR A 21 -3.41 -0.94 4.41
CA THR A 21 -4.18 0.30 4.58
C THR A 21 -5.63 0.11 4.11
N ARG A 22 -6.50 1.07 4.42
CA ARG A 22 -7.91 1.05 3.96
C ARG A 22 -8.06 1.58 2.53
N THR A 23 -7.01 2.13 1.96
CA THR A 23 -6.96 2.81 0.66
C THR A 23 -6.08 2.05 -0.32
N THR A 24 -6.14 2.40 -1.59
CA THR A 24 -5.28 1.82 -2.64
C THR A 24 -4.78 2.93 -3.55
N THR A 25 -3.52 2.85 -3.96
CA THR A 25 -2.91 3.78 -4.92
C THR A 25 -2.87 3.12 -6.30
N SER A 26 -3.21 3.89 -7.34
CA SER A 26 -3.07 3.43 -8.74
C SER A 26 -1.61 3.55 -9.20
N VAL A 27 -1.20 2.78 -10.21
CA VAL A 27 0.18 2.89 -10.77
C VAL A 27 0.46 4.29 -11.30
N THR A 28 -0.52 4.94 -11.93
CA THR A 28 -0.38 6.34 -12.38
C THR A 28 -0.18 7.28 -11.20
N THR A 29 -0.94 7.13 -10.12
CA THR A 29 -0.78 7.94 -8.91
C THR A 29 0.57 7.72 -8.24
N ILE A 30 1.13 6.49 -8.29
CA ILE A 30 2.50 6.24 -7.84
C ILE A 30 3.48 7.05 -8.70
N ALA A 31 3.34 7.03 -10.03
CA ALA A 31 4.20 7.80 -10.92
C ALA A 31 4.08 9.32 -10.68
N ASP A 32 2.87 9.81 -10.40
CA ASP A 32 2.62 11.22 -10.05
C ASP A 32 3.35 11.61 -8.76
N ILE A 33 3.17 10.84 -7.68
CA ILE A 33 3.83 11.11 -6.39
C ILE A 33 5.36 11.09 -6.55
N VAL A 34 5.90 10.13 -7.30
CA VAL A 34 7.35 10.04 -7.52
C VAL A 34 7.86 11.25 -8.31
N SER A 35 7.16 11.63 -9.38
CA SER A 35 7.55 12.79 -10.20
C SER A 35 7.49 14.09 -9.40
N ASP A 36 6.45 14.26 -8.58
CA ASP A 36 6.28 15.41 -7.69
C ASP A 36 7.43 15.52 -6.66
N GLU A 37 7.76 14.45 -5.94
CA GLU A 37 8.84 14.44 -4.95
C GLU A 37 10.21 14.69 -5.58
N MET A 38 10.40 14.28 -6.84
CA MET A 38 11.61 14.56 -7.62
C MET A 38 11.63 15.96 -8.25
N GLY A 39 10.52 16.70 -8.26
CA GLY A 39 10.38 17.98 -8.93
C GLY A 39 10.46 17.88 -10.47
N LEU A 40 9.92 16.80 -11.05
CA LEU A 40 9.95 16.51 -12.48
C LEU A 40 8.55 16.56 -13.10
N ASP A 41 8.48 16.83 -14.40
CA ASP A 41 7.24 16.78 -15.22
C ASP A 41 7.44 15.89 -16.46
N PRO A 42 7.48 14.56 -16.30
CA PRO A 42 7.71 13.63 -17.40
C PRO A 42 6.44 13.35 -18.20
N ALA A 43 6.60 13.06 -19.49
CA ALA A 43 5.52 12.47 -20.28
C ALA A 43 5.42 10.97 -19.97
N TYR A 44 4.22 10.48 -19.65
CA TYR A 44 3.99 9.05 -19.43
C TYR A 44 3.74 8.30 -20.73
N GLU A 45 4.47 7.20 -20.90
CA GLU A 45 4.19 6.19 -21.93
C GLU A 45 3.74 4.90 -21.25
N PHE A 46 2.53 4.44 -21.59
CA PHE A 46 1.96 3.22 -21.04
C PHE A 46 2.18 2.07 -22.01
N THR A 47 2.82 1.01 -21.52
CA THR A 47 3.04 -0.23 -22.27
C THR A 47 2.17 -1.35 -21.72
N GLY A 48 1.75 -2.28 -22.58
CA GLY A 48 0.92 -3.43 -22.19
C GLY A 48 -0.57 -3.19 -22.41
N GLY A 49 -1.40 -3.86 -21.60
CA GLY A 49 -2.86 -3.68 -21.57
C GLY A 49 -3.31 -3.38 -20.14
N ASP A 50 -4.41 -3.98 -19.69
CA ASP A 50 -4.92 -3.79 -18.32
C ASP A 50 -4.04 -4.39 -17.20
N ARG A 51 -2.81 -4.82 -17.52
CA ARG A 51 -1.84 -5.45 -16.61
C ARG A 51 -0.40 -5.30 -17.14
N GLY A 52 0.58 -5.35 -16.24
CA GLY A 52 1.99 -5.24 -16.60
C GLY A 52 2.57 -6.51 -17.26
N TRP A 53 2.16 -7.69 -16.81
CA TRP A 53 2.62 -8.99 -17.33
C TRP A 53 1.60 -10.11 -17.08
N VAL A 54 1.87 -11.30 -17.64
CA VAL A 54 1.02 -12.49 -17.41
C VAL A 54 1.10 -12.91 -15.94
N GLY A 55 -0.03 -12.88 -15.24
CA GLY A 55 -0.14 -13.21 -13.81
C GLY A 55 -0.19 -12.00 -12.89
N ASP A 56 0.01 -10.79 -13.40
CA ASP A 56 -0.19 -9.55 -12.64
C ASP A 56 -1.67 -9.36 -12.26
N VAL A 57 -1.90 -8.90 -11.03
CA VAL A 57 -3.23 -8.68 -10.45
C VAL A 57 -3.56 -7.18 -10.54
N PRO A 58 -4.45 -6.76 -11.47
CA PRO A 58 -4.64 -5.33 -11.77
C PRO A 58 -5.18 -4.50 -10.61
N ARG A 59 -5.88 -5.14 -9.67
CA ARG A 59 -6.46 -4.51 -8.49
C ARG A 59 -6.29 -5.43 -7.29
N MET A 60 -5.46 -5.00 -6.35
CA MET A 60 -5.20 -5.70 -5.11
C MET A 60 -5.67 -4.82 -3.94
N ARG A 61 -6.60 -5.34 -3.14
CA ARG A 61 -7.02 -4.73 -1.89
C ARG A 61 -7.41 -5.83 -0.92
N LEU A 62 -6.74 -5.89 0.23
CA LEU A 62 -7.10 -6.84 1.28
C LEU A 62 -8.16 -6.21 2.19
N SER A 63 -9.15 -7.00 2.60
CA SER A 63 -10.00 -6.60 3.72
C SER A 63 -9.19 -6.67 5.00
N VAL A 64 -9.11 -5.54 5.71
CA VAL A 64 -8.44 -5.42 7.02
C VAL A 64 -9.45 -5.44 8.18
N GLU A 65 -10.72 -5.78 7.92
CA GLU A 65 -11.79 -5.78 8.94
C GLU A 65 -11.44 -6.61 10.18
N LYS A 66 -10.78 -7.76 9.99
CA LYS A 66 -10.34 -8.62 11.10
C LYS A 66 -9.29 -7.94 11.99
N LEU A 67 -8.38 -7.18 11.39
CA LEU A 67 -7.36 -6.41 12.11
C LEU A 67 -7.99 -5.19 12.79
N SER A 68 -8.88 -4.47 12.10
CA SER A 68 -9.63 -3.35 12.69
C SER A 68 -10.53 -3.78 13.85
N ALA A 69 -11.07 -5.00 13.83
CA ALA A 69 -11.82 -5.56 14.94
C ALA A 69 -10.98 -5.79 16.21
N LEU A 70 -9.65 -5.85 16.10
CA LEU A 70 -8.72 -5.84 17.24
C LEU A 70 -8.42 -4.43 17.76
N GLY A 71 -9.03 -3.39 17.19
CA GLY A 71 -8.82 -1.99 17.58
C GLY A 71 -7.61 -1.33 16.94
N TRP A 72 -7.00 -1.96 15.93
CA TRP A 72 -5.88 -1.37 15.19
C TRP A 72 -6.36 -0.56 13.98
N GLU A 73 -5.77 0.61 13.77
CA GLU A 73 -5.98 1.45 12.58
C GLU A 73 -4.64 1.85 11.97
N PRO A 74 -4.50 1.89 10.63
CA PRO A 74 -3.29 2.36 9.98
C PRO A 74 -3.15 3.87 10.14
N ASP A 75 -1.93 4.34 10.41
CA ASP A 75 -1.63 5.76 10.62
C ASP A 75 -1.74 6.64 9.36
N GLY A 76 -1.86 6.04 8.17
CA GLY A 76 -1.88 6.79 6.91
C GLY A 76 -2.50 6.05 5.73
N SER A 77 -2.65 6.77 4.63
CA SER A 77 -3.14 6.22 3.36
C SER A 77 -2.04 5.49 2.59
N SER A 78 -2.45 4.79 1.52
CA SER A 78 -1.53 4.17 0.57
C SER A 78 -0.67 5.23 -0.13
N ASP A 79 -1.23 6.41 -0.40
CA ASP A 79 -0.52 7.52 -1.05
C ASP A 79 0.54 8.12 -0.12
N ASP A 80 0.21 8.29 1.17
CA ASP A 80 1.16 8.76 2.19
C ASP A 80 2.36 7.80 2.32
N ALA A 81 2.10 6.49 2.26
CA ALA A 81 3.14 5.48 2.31
C ALA A 81 4.07 5.53 1.09
N VAL A 82 3.52 5.73 -0.11
CA VAL A 82 4.30 5.91 -1.34
C VAL A 82 5.16 7.17 -1.24
N ARG A 83 4.57 8.31 -0.85
CA ARG A 83 5.29 9.58 -0.72
C ARG A 83 6.45 9.48 0.27
N ARG A 84 6.21 8.89 1.45
CA ARG A 84 7.26 8.68 2.44
C ARG A 84 8.39 7.81 1.90
N ALA A 85 8.06 6.68 1.27
CA ALA A 85 9.06 5.79 0.71
C ALA A 85 9.87 6.46 -0.41
N THR A 86 9.24 7.29 -1.25
CA THR A 86 9.95 8.08 -2.26
C THR A 86 10.93 9.05 -1.61
N GLY A 87 10.50 9.81 -0.60
CA GLY A 87 11.39 10.71 0.14
C GLY A 87 12.59 10.00 0.74
N GLU A 88 12.37 8.87 1.42
CA GLU A 88 13.42 8.02 2.00
C GLU A 88 14.42 7.48 0.95
N LEU A 89 13.99 7.29 -0.30
CA LEU A 89 14.85 6.82 -1.40
C LEU A 89 15.65 7.95 -2.08
N LEU A 90 15.24 9.21 -1.91
CA LEU A 90 15.90 10.38 -2.49
C LEU A 90 16.99 10.95 -1.57
N GLU A 91 16.98 10.60 -0.28
CA GLU A 91 18.04 10.89 0.69
C GLU A 91 19.32 10.06 0.46
#